data_AF-A0A956QXS7-F1
#
_entry.id   AF-A0A956QXS7-F1
#
_cell.length_a   1.000
_cell.length_b   1.000
_cell.length_c   1.000
_cell.angle_alpha   90.00
_cell.angle_beta   90.00
_cell.angle_gamma   90.00
#
_symmetry.space_group_name_H-M   'P 1'
#
loop_
_entity.id
_entity.type
_entity.pdbx_description
1 polymer ?
#
loop_
_entity_poly.entity_id
_entity_poly.type
_entity_poly.pdbx_seq_one_letter_code
_entity_poly.pdbx_strand_id
1 'polypeptide(L)'
;MDARKFAATLILTLIITAGISYLGAHGDQTDKGNQGDPGTVESPGDDGVVSHEVDPNEEKFEWTRERMLLATPMPMTGEERQFVFSHEALEKLRDWPASKFDEYVSSEIGRRQAAQEACRWRDLAAMLKRQVDRAAEFLGKPAVTTSNGNNDPELATCDYEKFEALLKSGENRRVFDQLKSWRQSIADLSANLDDFEAEAKKAGKADKLGEILAGVE
;
A
#
# COMPACT_ATOMS: atom_id res chain seq x y z
N MET A 1 -17.93 -6.15 -21.60
CA MET A 1 -17.63 -6.26 -20.16
C MET A 1 -16.15 -6.60 -20.05
N ASP A 2 -15.34 -5.63 -19.64
CA ASP A 2 -13.88 -5.72 -19.66
C ASP A 2 -13.32 -6.56 -18.51
N ALA A 3 -12.54 -7.58 -18.85
CA ALA A 3 -11.82 -8.45 -17.90
C ALA A 3 -10.89 -7.68 -16.95
N ARG A 4 -10.51 -6.44 -17.30
CA ARG A 4 -9.69 -5.55 -16.45
C ARG A 4 -10.43 -5.03 -15.22
N LYS A 5 -11.76 -4.93 -15.26
CA LYS A 5 -12.56 -4.49 -14.10
C LYS A 5 -12.69 -5.60 -13.05
N PHE A 6 -12.66 -6.88 -13.45
CA PHE A 6 -12.75 -8.00 -12.52
C PHE A 6 -11.48 -8.20 -11.67
N ALA A 7 -10.30 -7.93 -12.22
CA ALA A 7 -9.05 -8.09 -11.48
C ALA A 7 -8.88 -7.04 -10.37
N ALA A 8 -9.28 -5.79 -10.62
CA ALA A 8 -9.22 -4.72 -9.62
C ALA A 8 -10.21 -4.95 -8.46
N THR A 9 -11.41 -5.43 -8.76
CA THR A 9 -12.43 -5.75 -7.74
C THR A 9 -12.04 -6.95 -6.87
N LEU A 10 -11.31 -7.94 -7.41
CA LEU A 10 -10.91 -9.11 -6.62
C LEU A 10 -9.78 -8.80 -5.63
N ILE A 11 -8.85 -7.91 -5.99
CA ILE A 11 -7.73 -7.51 -5.11
C ILE A 11 -8.25 -6.65 -3.94
N LEU A 12 -9.24 -5.78 -4.20
CA LEU A 12 -9.81 -4.91 -3.17
C LEU A 12 -10.56 -5.70 -2.07
N THR A 13 -11.23 -6.80 -2.43
CA THR A 13 -11.96 -7.66 -1.47
C THR A 13 -11.04 -8.56 -0.63
N LEU A 14 -9.87 -8.95 -1.16
CA LEU A 14 -8.94 -9.84 -0.47
C LEU A 14 -8.15 -9.14 0.65
N ILE A 15 -7.83 -7.85 0.49
CA ILE A 15 -7.09 -7.09 1.49
C ILE A 15 -7.95 -6.82 2.74
N ILE A 16 -9.26 -6.62 2.57
CA ILE A 16 -10.18 -6.33 3.69
C ILE A 16 -10.40 -7.57 4.57
N THR A 17 -10.33 -8.78 4.01
CA THR A 17 -10.59 -10.02 4.78
C THR A 17 -9.35 -10.52 5.54
N ALA A 18 -8.14 -10.28 5.03
CA ALA A 18 -6.91 -10.73 5.68
C ALA A 18 -6.53 -9.91 6.93
N GLY A 19 -7.04 -8.68 7.07
CA GLY A 19 -6.78 -7.81 8.22
C GLY A 19 -7.51 -8.20 9.52
N ILE A 20 -8.44 -9.16 9.50
CA ILE A 20 -9.30 -9.48 10.65
C ILE A 20 -8.81 -10.70 11.47
N SER A 21 -7.82 -11.47 11.00
CA SER A 21 -7.48 -12.78 11.61
C SER A 21 -6.10 -12.90 12.26
N TYR A 22 -5.48 -11.82 12.72
CA TYR A 22 -4.22 -11.93 13.48
C TYR A 22 -4.25 -11.16 14.81
N LEU A 23 -4.90 -11.75 15.82
CA LEU A 23 -4.65 -11.40 17.22
C LEU A 23 -4.81 -12.65 18.09
N GLY A 24 -3.74 -12.95 18.82
CA GLY A 24 -3.44 -14.22 19.44
C GLY A 24 -4.41 -14.73 20.49
N ALA A 25 -4.52 -16.06 20.55
CA ALA A 25 -4.91 -16.77 21.75
C ALA A 25 -3.63 -17.29 22.44
N HIS A 26 -3.24 -16.62 23.52
CA HIS A 26 -2.39 -17.23 24.55
C HIS A 26 -3.25 -18.22 25.33
N GLY A 27 -2.96 -19.51 25.19
CA GLY A 27 -3.54 -20.60 25.97
C GLY A 27 -2.43 -21.51 26.46
N ASP A 28 -2.15 -21.42 27.75
CA ASP A 28 -1.30 -22.28 28.54
C ASP A 28 -1.78 -23.75 28.49
N GLN A 29 -0.88 -24.69 28.17
CA GLN A 29 -1.05 -26.08 28.61
C GLN A 29 0.29 -26.83 28.67
N THR A 30 0.51 -27.42 29.83
CA THR A 30 1.68 -28.17 30.28
C THR A 30 1.65 -29.65 29.84
N ASP A 31 2.87 -30.17 29.63
CA ASP A 31 3.36 -31.53 29.95
C ASP A 31 3.23 -32.71 28.96
N LYS A 32 4.34 -33.48 28.93
CA LYS A 32 4.61 -34.88 28.51
C LYS A 32 4.90 -35.25 27.03
N GLY A 33 6.21 -35.30 26.74
CA GLY A 33 7.01 -36.44 26.23
C GLY A 33 6.51 -37.32 25.07
N ASN A 34 7.35 -37.59 24.05
CA ASN A 34 8.25 -38.76 24.00
C ASN A 34 9.04 -38.81 22.66
N GLN A 35 10.17 -39.51 22.71
CA GLN A 35 11.19 -39.82 21.69
C GLN A 35 10.69 -40.47 20.38
N GLY A 36 11.38 -40.20 19.26
CA GLY A 36 11.33 -40.98 18.01
C GLY A 36 12.26 -40.45 16.90
N ASP A 37 13.25 -41.26 16.52
CA ASP A 37 14.40 -41.04 15.61
C ASP A 37 14.01 -41.07 14.09
N PRO A 38 14.92 -41.00 13.09
CA PRO A 38 14.75 -40.24 11.86
C PRO A 38 14.32 -41.12 10.66
N GLY A 39 13.24 -40.74 10.00
CA GLY A 39 12.75 -41.44 8.81
C GLY A 39 13.25 -40.81 7.52
N THR A 40 14.35 -41.32 6.98
CA THR A 40 14.79 -41.14 5.60
C THR A 40 13.67 -41.54 4.63
N VAL A 41 13.29 -40.63 3.72
CA VAL A 41 12.56 -40.98 2.51
C VAL A 41 13.32 -40.36 1.34
N GLU A 42 14.12 -41.18 0.66
CA GLU A 42 14.69 -40.82 -0.63
C GLU A 42 13.61 -40.95 -1.71
N SER A 43 13.35 -39.88 -2.44
CA SER A 43 13.03 -39.99 -3.85
C SER A 43 13.37 -38.71 -4.62
N PRO A 44 13.82 -38.86 -5.88
CA PRO A 44 14.50 -37.82 -6.63
C PRO A 44 13.48 -36.95 -7.36
N GLY A 45 13.49 -35.66 -7.05
CA GLY A 45 12.69 -34.67 -7.74
C GLY A 45 13.39 -33.33 -7.57
N ASP A 46 13.91 -32.83 -8.68
CA ASP A 46 14.44 -31.49 -8.86
C ASP A 46 13.32 -30.45 -8.63
N ASP A 47 12.98 -30.26 -7.36
CA ASP A 47 12.12 -29.17 -6.91
C ASP A 47 13.04 -28.25 -6.11
N GLY A 48 13.54 -27.21 -6.78
CA GLY A 48 14.20 -26.08 -6.14
C GLY A 48 13.25 -25.44 -5.13
N VAL A 49 13.20 -25.98 -3.92
CA VAL A 49 12.61 -25.33 -2.76
C VAL A 49 13.50 -24.12 -2.51
N VAL A 50 13.02 -22.95 -2.94
CA VAL A 50 13.59 -21.68 -2.53
C VAL A 50 13.28 -21.54 -1.05
N SER A 51 14.11 -22.16 -0.20
CA SER A 51 14.13 -21.89 1.23
C SER A 51 14.55 -20.43 1.37
N HIS A 52 13.58 -19.53 1.48
CA HIS A 52 13.85 -18.20 1.98
C HIS A 52 14.21 -18.40 3.46
N GLU A 53 15.51 -18.47 3.75
CA GLU A 53 16.00 -18.22 5.09
C GLU A 53 15.53 -16.82 5.45
N VAL A 54 14.48 -16.73 6.25
CA VAL A 54 14.08 -15.47 6.89
C VAL A 54 15.14 -15.25 7.96
N ASP A 55 15.95 -14.20 7.79
CA ASP A 55 17.00 -13.86 8.75
C ASP A 55 16.33 -13.65 10.12
N PRO A 56 16.70 -14.41 11.16
CA PRO A 56 16.10 -14.27 12.49
C PRO A 56 16.41 -12.91 13.14
N ASN A 57 17.32 -12.12 12.57
CA ASN A 57 17.59 -10.73 12.96
C ASN A 57 16.91 -9.69 12.06
N GLU A 58 16.14 -10.11 11.05
CA GLU A 58 15.25 -9.18 10.34
C GLU A 58 14.16 -8.78 11.33
N GLU A 59 14.30 -7.56 11.85
CA GLU A 59 13.33 -6.90 12.72
C GLU A 59 11.93 -7.23 12.20
N LYS A 60 11.11 -7.95 13.00
CA LYS A 60 9.83 -8.52 12.55
C LYS A 60 9.12 -7.50 11.68
N PHE A 61 9.07 -7.81 10.38
CA PHE A 61 8.53 -6.91 9.39
C PHE A 61 7.08 -6.59 9.74
N GLU A 62 6.79 -5.35 10.14
CA GLU A 62 5.44 -4.93 10.47
C GLU A 62 4.74 -4.40 9.22
N TRP A 63 3.66 -5.08 8.83
CA TRP A 63 2.78 -4.62 7.75
C TRP A 63 1.88 -3.50 8.25
N THR A 64 2.33 -2.25 8.08
CA THR A 64 1.50 -1.07 8.34
C THR A 64 0.42 -0.91 7.26
N ARG A 65 -0.69 -0.24 7.58
CA ARG A 65 -1.76 0.09 6.61
C ARG A 65 -1.21 0.81 5.40
N GLU A 66 -0.37 1.83 5.62
CA GLU A 66 0.30 2.56 4.55
C GLU A 66 1.05 1.58 3.62
N ARG A 67 1.83 0.67 4.19
CA ARG A 67 2.65 -0.26 3.41
C ARG A 67 1.83 -1.27 2.62
N MET A 68 0.75 -1.79 3.20
CA MET A 68 -0.18 -2.67 2.50
C MET A 68 -0.86 -1.97 1.31
N LEU A 69 -1.30 -0.72 1.50
CA LEU A 69 -1.97 0.06 0.45
C LEU A 69 -1.01 0.46 -0.68
N LEU A 70 0.25 0.69 -0.35
CA LEU A 70 1.25 1.14 -1.32
C LEU A 70 1.91 0.00 -2.07
N ALA A 71 1.75 -1.25 -1.65
CA ALA A 71 2.33 -2.40 -2.32
C ALA A 71 2.07 -2.34 -3.83
N THR A 72 3.15 -2.16 -4.59
CA THR A 72 3.07 -2.04 -6.04
C THR A 72 2.82 -3.41 -6.68
N PRO A 73 1.85 -3.52 -7.61
CA PRO A 73 1.63 -4.77 -8.34
C PRO A 73 2.84 -5.09 -9.21
N MET A 74 3.21 -6.38 -9.24
CA MET A 74 4.35 -6.85 -10.03
C MET A 74 4.12 -6.61 -11.53
N PRO A 75 5.09 -6.00 -12.26
CA PRO A 75 4.95 -5.78 -13.69
C PRO A 75 4.85 -7.10 -14.47
N MET A 76 4.00 -7.09 -15.49
CA MET A 76 3.71 -8.28 -16.30
C MET A 76 4.77 -8.51 -17.38
N THR A 77 5.40 -7.44 -17.88
CA THR A 77 6.38 -7.53 -18.98
C THR A 77 7.81 -7.65 -18.46
N GLY A 78 8.69 -8.28 -19.25
CA GLY A 78 10.11 -8.45 -18.88
C GLY A 78 10.84 -7.11 -18.77
N GLU A 79 10.58 -6.18 -19.69
CA GLU A 79 11.18 -4.85 -19.71
C GLU A 79 10.76 -4.00 -18.51
N GLU A 80 9.46 -4.00 -18.16
CA GLU A 80 8.99 -3.27 -16.98
C GLU A 80 9.51 -3.89 -15.67
N ARG A 81 9.62 -5.23 -15.59
CA ARG A 81 10.25 -5.88 -14.43
C ARG A 81 11.71 -5.46 -14.30
N GLN A 82 12.48 -5.52 -15.39
CA GLN A 82 13.89 -5.11 -15.36
C GLN A 82 14.03 -3.64 -14.94
N PHE A 83 13.14 -2.77 -15.40
CA PHE A 83 13.10 -1.37 -14.99
C PHE A 83 12.85 -1.22 -13.48
N VAL A 84 11.80 -1.84 -12.94
CA VAL A 84 11.45 -1.75 -11.51
C VAL A 84 12.55 -2.31 -10.61
N PHE A 85 13.23 -3.38 -11.01
CA PHE A 85 14.33 -3.96 -10.22
C PHE A 85 15.65 -3.20 -10.32
N SER A 86 15.85 -2.40 -11.38
CA SER A 86 17.05 -1.59 -11.56
C SER A 86 16.94 -0.19 -10.99
N HIS A 87 15.73 0.26 -10.64
CA HIS A 87 15.48 1.57 -10.07
C HIS A 87 14.98 1.43 -8.64
N GLU A 88 15.20 2.46 -7.83
CA GLU A 88 14.55 2.50 -6.53
C GLU A 88 13.02 2.62 -6.69
N ALA A 89 12.27 1.96 -5.81
CA ALA A 89 10.82 1.97 -5.87
C ALA A 89 10.23 3.36 -5.62
N LEU A 90 9.23 3.74 -6.42
CA LEU A 90 8.46 4.98 -6.26
C LEU A 90 7.83 5.12 -4.87
N GLU A 91 7.57 4.03 -4.16
CA GLU A 91 7.07 4.06 -2.78
C GLU A 91 7.98 4.88 -1.83
N LYS A 92 9.29 4.97 -2.13
CA LYS A 92 10.30 5.76 -1.39
C LYS A 92 10.42 7.22 -1.84
N LEU A 93 9.54 7.69 -2.72
CA LEU A 93 9.61 9.02 -3.33
C LEU A 93 9.62 10.18 -2.31
N ARG A 94 9.14 9.97 -1.07
CA ARG A 94 9.26 10.95 0.03
C ARG A 94 10.71 11.31 0.35
N ASP A 95 11.61 10.35 0.28
CA ASP A 95 13.03 10.51 0.64
C ASP A 95 13.88 10.94 -0.56
N TRP A 96 13.30 10.95 -1.77
CA TRP A 96 14.03 11.28 -2.97
C TRP A 96 14.32 12.78 -3.08
N PRO A 97 15.49 13.16 -3.61
CA PRO A 97 15.68 14.48 -4.20
C PRO A 97 15.01 14.54 -5.59
N ALA A 98 14.66 15.75 -6.03
CA ALA A 98 14.00 15.95 -7.34
C ALA A 98 14.84 15.41 -8.51
N SER A 99 16.16 15.52 -8.46
CA SER A 99 17.07 15.02 -9.51
C SER A 99 16.93 13.51 -9.75
N LYS A 100 16.62 12.74 -8.70
CA LYS A 100 16.40 11.30 -8.81
C LYS A 100 15.07 10.99 -9.48
N PHE A 101 14.05 11.81 -9.23
CA PHE A 101 12.81 11.71 -9.96
C PHE A 101 12.99 12.05 -11.43
N ASP A 102 13.76 13.11 -11.74
CA ASP A 102 14.10 13.47 -13.13
C ASP A 102 14.78 12.31 -13.88
N GLU A 103 15.72 11.62 -13.23
CA GLU A 103 16.36 10.42 -13.78
C GLU A 103 15.34 9.29 -13.99
N TYR A 104 14.48 9.02 -13.01
CA TYR A 104 13.44 8.00 -13.12
C TYR A 104 12.52 8.22 -14.32
N VAL A 105 12.03 9.45 -14.50
CA VAL A 105 11.09 9.81 -15.58
C VAL A 105 11.78 10.15 -16.92
N SER A 106 13.09 9.99 -17.01
CA SER A 106 13.83 10.16 -18.27
C SER A 106 13.44 9.12 -19.32
N SER A 107 13.08 7.91 -18.87
CA SER A 107 12.62 6.82 -19.73
C SER A 107 11.10 6.82 -19.94
N GLU A 108 10.63 6.21 -21.04
CA GLU A 108 9.19 6.06 -21.28
C GLU A 108 8.52 5.18 -20.22
N ILE A 109 9.18 4.09 -19.82
CA ILE A 109 8.68 3.18 -18.78
C ILE A 109 8.54 3.92 -17.46
N GLY A 110 9.55 4.71 -17.08
CA GLY A 110 9.52 5.53 -15.86
C GLY A 110 8.39 6.57 -15.85
N ARG A 111 8.15 7.25 -16.98
CA ARG A 111 7.01 8.18 -17.10
C ARG A 111 5.67 7.47 -16.95
N ARG A 112 5.50 6.34 -17.64
CA ARG A 112 4.28 5.53 -17.57
C ARG A 112 4.00 5.07 -16.15
N GLN A 113 5.01 4.56 -15.45
CA GLN A 113 4.88 4.12 -14.07
C GLN A 113 4.62 5.29 -13.11
N ALA A 114 5.32 6.41 -13.27
CA ALA A 114 5.06 7.60 -12.45
C ALA A 114 3.62 8.12 -12.64
N ALA A 115 3.09 8.12 -13.86
CA ALA A 115 1.71 8.52 -14.13
C ALA A 115 0.67 7.49 -13.60
N GLN A 116 0.97 6.19 -13.68
CA GLN A 116 0.12 5.14 -13.10
C GLN A 116 0.06 5.26 -11.57
N GLU A 117 1.22 5.42 -10.92
CA GLU A 117 1.31 5.60 -9.47
C GLU A 117 0.70 6.92 -9.02
N ALA A 118 0.83 8.00 -9.80
CA ALA A 118 0.15 9.28 -9.54
C ALA A 118 -1.35 9.08 -9.38
N CYS A 119 -1.95 8.40 -10.35
CA CYS A 119 -3.36 8.07 -10.36
C CYS A 119 -3.77 7.20 -9.17
N ARG A 120 -3.02 6.13 -8.94
CA ARG A 120 -3.26 5.19 -7.84
C ARG A 120 -3.20 5.89 -6.48
N TRP A 121 -2.16 6.68 -6.23
CA TRP A 121 -1.97 7.37 -4.95
C TRP A 121 -3.00 8.46 -4.72
N ARG A 122 -3.40 9.18 -5.76
CA ARG A 122 -4.49 10.14 -5.67
C ARG A 122 -5.78 9.46 -5.23
N ASP A 123 -6.14 8.34 -5.86
CA ASP A 123 -7.37 7.62 -5.53
C ASP A 123 -7.32 7.02 -4.12
N LEU A 124 -6.17 6.47 -3.72
CA LEU A 124 -5.93 6.01 -2.34
C LEU A 124 -6.08 7.14 -1.32
N ALA A 125 -5.47 8.32 -1.57
CA ALA A 125 -5.59 9.46 -0.69
C ALA A 125 -7.05 9.93 -0.56
N ALA A 126 -7.80 9.96 -1.66
CA ALA A 126 -9.21 10.33 -1.66
C ALA A 126 -10.09 9.33 -0.89
N MET A 127 -9.89 8.02 -1.11
CA MET A 127 -10.57 6.95 -0.38
C MET A 127 -10.27 7.03 1.13
N LEU A 128 -8.99 7.11 1.50
CA LEU A 128 -8.56 7.23 2.88
C LEU A 128 -9.15 8.47 3.56
N LYS A 129 -9.22 9.61 2.84
CA LYS A 129 -9.84 10.83 3.38
C LYS A 129 -11.32 10.62 3.71
N ARG A 130 -12.08 9.97 2.81
CA ARG A 130 -13.48 9.64 3.06
C ARG A 130 -13.63 8.71 4.27
N GLN A 131 -12.77 7.70 4.37
CA GLN A 131 -12.76 6.77 5.52
C GLN A 131 -12.47 7.51 6.83
N VAL A 132 -11.46 8.38 6.86
CA VAL A 132 -11.10 9.20 8.02
C VAL A 132 -12.25 10.11 8.42
N ASP A 133 -12.91 10.77 7.46
CA ASP A 133 -14.05 11.64 7.74
C ASP A 133 -15.23 10.88 8.33
N ARG A 134 -15.50 9.68 7.81
CA ARG A 134 -16.55 8.80 8.35
C ARG A 134 -16.22 8.27 9.74
N ALA A 135 -14.98 7.89 9.98
CA ALA A 135 -14.51 7.46 11.30
C ALA A 135 -14.64 8.59 12.33
N ALA A 136 -14.22 9.81 11.95
CA ALA A 136 -14.36 10.98 12.80
C ALA A 136 -15.83 11.29 13.11
N GLU A 137 -16.70 11.29 12.10
CA GLU A 137 -18.15 11.48 12.25
C GLU A 137 -18.74 10.45 13.21
N PHE A 138 -18.43 9.17 13.02
CA PHE A 138 -18.93 8.06 13.84
C PHE A 138 -18.49 8.15 15.31
N LEU A 139 -17.25 8.58 15.54
CA LEU A 139 -16.68 8.73 16.89
C LEU A 139 -17.01 10.08 17.53
N GLY A 140 -17.70 10.99 16.83
CA GLY A 140 -18.02 12.33 17.31
C GLY A 140 -16.79 13.23 17.45
N LYS A 141 -15.79 13.05 16.59
CA LYS A 141 -14.52 13.78 16.56
C LYS A 141 -14.57 14.90 15.52
N PRO A 142 -13.77 15.96 15.68
CA PRO A 142 -13.62 16.97 14.63
C PRO A 142 -13.05 16.35 13.35
N ALA A 143 -13.39 16.94 12.21
CA ALA A 143 -12.84 16.53 10.93
C ALA A 143 -11.30 16.67 10.94
N VAL A 144 -10.62 15.63 10.45
CA VAL A 144 -9.16 15.62 10.38
C VAL A 144 -8.70 16.54 9.26
N THR A 145 -7.92 17.55 9.62
CA THR A 145 -7.19 18.38 8.66
C THR A 145 -5.90 17.68 8.28
N THR A 146 -5.79 17.23 7.04
CA THR A 146 -4.52 16.73 6.50
C THR A 146 -3.62 17.89 6.08
N SER A 147 -2.32 17.62 6.10
CA SER A 147 -1.31 18.43 5.45
C SER A 147 -1.67 18.57 3.97
N ASN A 148 -2.41 19.62 3.59
CA ASN A 148 -2.66 19.95 2.19
C ASN A 148 -1.34 20.47 1.57
N GLY A 149 -0.35 19.59 1.39
CA GLY A 149 0.77 19.87 0.51
C GLY A 149 0.20 20.05 -0.90
N ASN A 150 0.51 21.17 -1.56
CA ASN A 150 0.09 21.52 -2.92
C ASN A 150 -1.00 20.63 -3.54
N ASN A 151 -2.27 21.01 -3.34
CA ASN A 151 -3.36 20.54 -4.17
C ASN A 151 -3.35 21.38 -5.42
N ASP A 152 -2.46 21.05 -6.37
CA ASP A 152 -2.54 21.63 -7.68
C ASP A 152 -3.93 21.31 -8.24
N PRO A 153 -4.80 22.32 -8.43
CA PRO A 153 -6.19 22.07 -8.80
C PRO A 153 -6.29 21.40 -10.17
N GLU A 154 -5.27 21.59 -11.03
CA GLU A 154 -5.20 20.93 -12.32
C GLU A 154 -4.83 19.45 -12.22
N LEU A 155 -4.20 19.03 -11.13
CA LEU A 155 -3.81 17.64 -10.86
C LEU A 155 -4.70 16.97 -9.81
N ALA A 156 -5.70 17.69 -9.28
CA ALA A 156 -6.63 17.17 -8.27
C ALA A 156 -7.44 15.95 -8.74
N THR A 157 -7.57 15.78 -10.06
CA THR A 157 -8.12 14.58 -10.69
C THR A 157 -7.00 13.72 -11.26
N CYS A 158 -7.09 12.40 -11.05
CA CYS A 158 -6.27 11.46 -11.80
C CYS A 158 -6.69 11.52 -13.27
N ASP A 159 -5.83 12.13 -14.09
CA ASP A 159 -5.88 12.07 -15.54
C ASP A 159 -4.50 11.59 -16.01
N TYR A 160 -4.43 10.31 -16.36
CA TYR A 160 -3.19 9.65 -16.77
C TYR A 160 -2.54 10.38 -17.96
N GLU A 161 -3.33 10.78 -18.95
CA GLU A 161 -2.82 11.42 -20.17
C GLU A 161 -2.23 12.80 -19.84
N LYS A 162 -2.89 13.53 -18.94
CA LYS A 162 -2.39 14.82 -18.44
C LYS A 162 -1.09 14.67 -17.66
N PHE A 163 -0.99 13.69 -16.76
CA PHE A 163 0.24 13.41 -16.02
C PHE A 163 1.38 13.03 -16.95
N GLU A 164 1.13 12.15 -17.91
CA GLU A 164 2.13 11.73 -18.87
C GLU A 164 2.57 12.90 -19.77
N ALA A 165 1.64 13.77 -20.18
CA ALA A 165 1.94 14.97 -20.96
C ALA A 165 2.83 15.95 -20.19
N LEU A 166 2.57 16.19 -18.90
CA LEU A 166 3.40 17.05 -18.05
C LEU A 166 4.82 16.50 -17.87
N LEU A 167 4.96 15.19 -17.68
CA LEU A 167 6.27 14.54 -17.62
C LEU A 167 7.01 14.63 -18.96
N LYS A 168 6.30 14.53 -20.09
CA LYS A 168 6.89 14.73 -21.43
C LYS A 168 7.30 16.18 -21.70
N SER A 169 6.58 17.16 -21.14
CA SER A 169 6.89 18.58 -21.30
C SER A 169 7.98 19.09 -20.35
N GLY A 170 8.53 18.24 -19.49
CA GLY A 170 9.58 18.62 -18.53
C GLY A 170 9.07 19.28 -17.26
N GLU A 171 7.76 19.22 -16.98
CA GLU A 171 7.14 19.71 -15.74
C GLU A 171 7.37 18.75 -14.56
N ASN A 172 8.51 18.07 -14.55
CA ASN A 172 8.85 17.02 -13.60
C ASN A 172 8.79 17.50 -12.16
N ARG A 173 9.24 18.74 -11.90
CA ARG A 173 9.25 19.31 -10.55
C ARG A 173 7.83 19.45 -10.00
N ARG A 174 6.90 19.95 -10.82
CA ARG A 174 5.49 20.11 -10.49
C ARG A 174 4.85 18.76 -10.17
N VAL A 175 5.07 17.77 -11.03
CA VAL A 175 4.57 16.41 -10.82
C VAL A 175 5.19 15.77 -9.57
N PHE A 176 6.50 15.95 -9.35
CA PHE A 176 7.22 15.42 -8.19
C PHE A 176 6.68 15.97 -6.87
N ASP A 177 6.48 17.28 -6.77
CA ASP A 177 5.95 17.92 -5.56
C ASP A 177 4.51 17.45 -5.29
N GLN A 178 3.69 17.26 -6.34
CA GLN A 178 2.33 16.71 -6.20
C GLN A 178 2.34 15.25 -5.70
N LEU A 179 3.18 14.40 -6.29
CA LEU A 179 3.35 13.00 -5.88
C LEU A 179 3.82 12.89 -4.42
N LYS A 180 4.77 13.74 -4.00
CA LYS A 180 5.21 13.83 -2.60
C LYS A 180 4.07 14.17 -1.66
N SER A 181 3.22 15.13 -2.04
CA SER A 181 2.07 15.49 -1.23
C SER A 181 1.09 14.33 -1.05
N TRP A 182 0.75 13.62 -2.12
CA TRP A 182 -0.14 12.47 -2.01
C TRP A 182 0.46 11.34 -1.17
N ARG A 183 1.77 11.09 -1.30
CA ARG A 183 2.46 10.14 -0.42
C ARG A 183 2.37 10.55 1.05
N GLN A 184 2.57 11.83 1.36
CA GLN A 184 2.42 12.33 2.73
C GLN A 184 0.97 12.22 3.21
N SER A 185 -0.01 12.54 2.36
CA SER A 185 -1.43 12.43 2.70
C SER A 185 -1.84 10.99 3.00
N ILE A 186 -1.37 10.01 2.23
CA ILE A 186 -1.62 8.58 2.49
C ILE A 186 -1.05 8.18 3.85
N ALA A 187 0.18 8.60 4.16
CA ALA A 187 0.81 8.30 5.45
C ALA A 187 0.00 8.91 6.61
N ASP A 188 -0.31 10.20 6.53
CA ASP A 188 -1.07 10.92 7.57
C ASP A 188 -2.46 10.31 7.77
N LEU A 189 -3.19 10.03 6.68
CA LEU A 189 -4.54 9.47 6.74
C LEU A 189 -4.56 8.03 7.26
N SER A 190 -3.56 7.22 6.87
CA SER A 190 -3.45 5.84 7.38
C SER A 190 -3.25 5.83 8.88
N ALA A 191 -2.36 6.68 9.41
CA ALA A 191 -2.14 6.81 10.85
C ALA A 191 -3.41 7.27 11.59
N ASN A 192 -4.15 8.24 11.04
CA ASN A 192 -5.43 8.67 11.64
C ASN A 192 -6.47 7.55 11.68
N LEU A 193 -6.57 6.71 10.64
CA LEU A 193 -7.47 5.55 10.67
C LEU A 193 -7.02 4.52 11.71
N ASP A 194 -5.72 4.25 11.83
CA ASP A 194 -5.19 3.32 12.82
C ASP A 194 -5.56 3.81 14.25
N ASP A 195 -5.44 5.11 14.50
CA ASP A 195 -5.83 5.74 15.77
C ASP A 195 -7.34 5.63 16.04
N PHE A 196 -8.19 5.88 15.03
CA PHE A 196 -9.63 5.76 15.18
C PHE A 196 -10.08 4.31 15.40
N GLU A 197 -9.45 3.34 14.75
CA GLU A 197 -9.73 1.92 14.98
C GLU A 197 -9.30 1.48 16.39
N ALA A 198 -8.14 1.95 16.86
CA ALA A 198 -7.71 1.72 18.23
C ALA A 198 -8.68 2.32 19.26
N GLU A 199 -9.21 3.52 18.99
CA GLU A 199 -10.23 4.14 19.84
C GLU A 199 -11.56 3.40 19.80
N ALA A 200 -12.06 3.03 18.61
CA ALA A 200 -13.28 2.26 18.46
C ALA A 200 -13.18 0.90 19.16
N LYS A 201 -12.01 0.25 19.12
CA LYS A 201 -11.74 -0.99 19.85
C LYS A 201 -11.84 -0.78 21.36
N LYS A 202 -11.23 0.27 21.91
CA LYS A 202 -11.36 0.62 23.34
C LYS A 202 -12.81 0.91 23.74
N ALA A 203 -13.61 1.45 22.83
CA ALA A 203 -15.03 1.75 23.04
C ALA A 203 -15.98 0.57 22.76
N GLY A 204 -15.48 -0.61 22.33
CA GLY A 204 -16.31 -1.76 21.97
C GLY A 204 -17.14 -1.56 20.69
N LYS A 205 -16.68 -0.68 19.78
CA LYS A 205 -17.36 -0.31 18.52
C LYS A 205 -16.56 -0.67 17.26
N ALA A 206 -15.52 -1.49 17.38
CA ALA A 206 -14.61 -1.82 16.27
C ALA A 206 -15.36 -2.39 15.06
N ASP A 207 -16.23 -3.39 15.27
CA ASP A 207 -16.95 -4.04 14.18
C ASP A 207 -17.84 -3.06 13.40
N LYS A 208 -18.56 -2.21 14.14
CA LYS A 208 -19.44 -1.19 13.54
C LYS A 208 -18.66 -0.11 12.78
N LEU A 209 -17.47 0.26 13.27
CA LEU A 209 -16.59 1.15 12.52
C LEU A 209 -16.12 0.44 11.24
N GLY A 210 -15.71 -0.83 11.32
CA GLY A 210 -15.32 -1.63 10.16
C GLY A 210 -16.39 -1.67 9.06
N GLU A 211 -17.65 -1.90 9.43
CA GLU A 211 -18.80 -1.87 8.50
C GLU A 211 -18.95 -0.49 7.82
N ILE A 212 -18.81 0.59 8.57
CA ILE A 212 -18.92 1.96 8.04
C ILE A 212 -17.78 2.24 7.06
N LEU A 213 -16.55 1.82 7.38
CA LEU A 213 -15.38 2.05 6.53
C LEU A 213 -15.40 1.19 5.25
N ALA A 214 -15.94 -0.04 5.33
CA ALA A 214 -16.11 -0.91 4.18
C ALA A 214 -17.16 -0.39 3.17
N GLY A 215 -18.12 0.41 3.63
CA GLY A 215 -19.11 1.06 2.78
C GLY A 215 -18.62 2.32 2.05
N VAL A 216 -17.34 2.67 2.17
CA VAL A 216 -16.74 3.82 1.49
C VAL A 216 -16.15 3.39 0.14
N GLU A 217 -16.89 3.68 -0.93
CA GLU A 217 -16.40 3.63 -2.33
C GLU A 217 -15.69 4.93 -2.74
#